data_AF-A0A7K2ZXL4-F1
#
_entry.id   AF-A0A7K2ZXL4-F1
#
_cell.length_a   1.000
_cell.length_b   1.000
_cell.length_c   1.000
_cell.angle_alpha   90.00
_cell.angle_beta   90.00
_cell.angle_gamma   90.00
#
_symmetry.space_group_name_H-M   'P 1'
#
loop_
_entity.id
_entity.type
_entity.pdbx_description
1 polymer ?
#
loop_
_entity_poly.entity_id
_entity_poly.type
_entity_poly.pdbx_seq_one_letter_code
_entity_poly.pdbx_strand_id
1 'polypeptide(L)'
;MIERLEWPGFELVLNEGVLGLRWTDAADLEVKTERCVEASLRPRSGDGSGQLVFRFRSASSEAGDLIVLRVGVPAAHVRGTEELLDLLRREHGVPERQAEEDEAADISRVPSDTREWVLAPTGPASEELFVEVMERIENDPG
;
A
#
# COMPACT_ATOMS: atom_id res chain seq x y z
N MET A 1 -8.60 -19.39 -15.89
CA MET A 1 -7.23 -19.73 -15.45
C MET A 1 -7.18 -19.50 -13.95
N ILE A 2 -6.53 -20.38 -13.18
CA ILE A 2 -6.40 -20.24 -11.74
C ILE A 2 -4.92 -20.08 -11.44
N GLU A 3 -4.54 -18.93 -10.88
CA GLU A 3 -3.20 -18.70 -10.36
C GLU A 3 -3.22 -18.66 -8.84
N ARG A 4 -2.23 -19.27 -8.20
CA ARG A 4 -2.17 -19.41 -6.74
C ARG A 4 -0.76 -19.17 -6.24
N LEU A 5 -0.63 -18.34 -5.21
CA LEU A 5 0.56 -18.19 -4.40
C LEU A 5 0.22 -18.51 -2.96
N GLU A 6 1.08 -19.25 -2.29
CA GLU A 6 0.86 -19.69 -0.92
C GLU A 6 2.17 -19.67 -0.15
N TRP A 7 2.11 -19.15 1.07
CA TRP A 7 3.21 -19.22 2.03
C TRP A 7 2.64 -19.32 3.45
N PRO A 8 3.47 -19.60 4.48
CA PRO A 8 2.95 -19.87 5.82
C PRO A 8 2.00 -18.78 6.33
N GLY A 9 0.76 -19.18 6.61
CA GLY A 9 -0.30 -18.32 7.14
C GLY A 9 -1.03 -17.45 6.11
N PHE A 10 -0.70 -17.56 4.81
CA PHE A 10 -1.34 -16.73 3.79
C PHE A 10 -1.45 -17.41 2.42
N GLU A 11 -2.58 -17.19 1.75
CA GLU A 11 -2.88 -17.68 0.41
C GLU A 11 -3.45 -16.53 -0.43
N LEU A 12 -2.95 -16.41 -1.66
CA LEU A 12 -3.46 -15.52 -2.69
C LEU A 12 -3.88 -16.36 -3.91
N VAL A 13 -5.15 -16.23 -4.31
CA VAL A 13 -5.71 -16.92 -5.47
C VAL A 13 -6.31 -15.88 -6.42
N LEU A 14 -5.99 -16.00 -7.70
CA LEU A 14 -6.71 -15.34 -8.78
C LEU A 14 -7.50 -16.40 -9.54
N ASN A 15 -8.82 -16.30 -9.49
CA ASN A 15 -9.73 -17.22 -10.19
C ASN A 15 -10.80 -16.42 -10.94
N GLU A 16 -10.83 -16.55 -12.27
CA GLU A 16 -11.88 -15.96 -13.12
C GLU A 16 -12.16 -14.45 -12.85
N GLY A 17 -11.11 -13.67 -12.58
CA GLY A 17 -11.24 -12.24 -12.28
C GLY A 17 -11.67 -11.93 -10.84
N VAL A 18 -11.56 -12.89 -9.93
CA VAL A 18 -11.73 -12.69 -8.49
C VAL A 18 -10.39 -12.93 -7.80
N LEU A 19 -9.96 -11.96 -6.99
CA LEU A 19 -8.83 -12.06 -6.08
C LEU A 19 -9.33 -12.52 -4.71
N GLY A 20 -8.89 -13.71 -4.30
CA GLY A 20 -9.08 -14.24 -2.95
C GLY A 20 -7.78 -14.12 -2.16
N LEU A 21 -7.83 -13.42 -1.03
CA LEU A 21 -6.73 -13.26 -0.08
C LEU A 21 -7.16 -13.89 1.24
N ARG A 22 -6.42 -14.88 1.73
CA ARG A 22 -6.80 -15.64 2.92
C ARG A 22 -5.63 -15.69 3.90
N TRP A 23 -5.87 -15.24 5.13
CA TRP A 23 -5.01 -15.46 6.28
C TRP A 23 -5.54 -16.64 7.07
N THR A 24 -4.72 -17.67 7.22
CA THR A 24 -5.09 -18.88 7.97
C THR A 24 -5.51 -18.49 9.38
N ASP A 25 -6.70 -18.95 9.80
CA ASP A 25 -7.30 -18.76 11.13
C ASP A 25 -7.63 -17.31 11.52
N ALA A 26 -7.58 -16.34 10.60
CA ALA A 26 -7.81 -14.94 10.91
C ALA A 26 -8.92 -14.29 10.06
N ALA A 27 -8.75 -14.27 8.73
CA ALA A 27 -9.64 -13.52 7.85
C ALA A 27 -9.50 -13.94 6.38
N ASP A 28 -10.57 -13.72 5.63
CA ASP A 28 -10.63 -13.83 4.18
C ASP A 28 -11.16 -12.53 3.56
N LEU A 29 -10.62 -12.21 2.38
CA LEU A 29 -11.09 -11.12 1.55
C LEU A 29 -11.20 -11.61 0.11
N GLU A 30 -12.42 -11.60 -0.43
CA GLU A 30 -12.67 -11.87 -1.83
C GLU A 30 -13.16 -10.61 -2.54
N VAL A 31 -12.44 -10.19 -3.57
CA VAL A 31 -12.73 -8.95 -4.29
C VAL A 31 -12.55 -9.19 -5.79
N LYS A 32 -13.48 -8.69 -6.59
CA LYS A 32 -13.36 -8.72 -8.05
C LYS A 32 -12.20 -7.83 -8.51
N THR A 33 -11.44 -8.27 -9.50
CA THR A 33 -10.30 -7.51 -10.05
C THR A 33 -10.72 -6.15 -10.60
N GLU A 34 -11.95 -5.99 -11.08
CA GLU A 34 -12.54 -4.72 -11.50
C GLU A 34 -12.58 -3.64 -10.39
N ARG A 35 -12.50 -4.06 -9.12
CA ARG A 35 -12.45 -3.17 -7.95
C ARG A 35 -11.02 -2.87 -7.52
N CYS A 36 -10.03 -3.60 -8.02
CA CYS A 36 -8.62 -3.40 -7.74
C CYS A 36 -8.12 -2.21 -8.55
N VAL A 37 -7.92 -1.07 -7.88
CA VAL A 37 -7.46 0.16 -8.54
C VAL A 37 -5.95 0.21 -8.67
N GLU A 38 -5.23 -0.58 -7.87
CA GLU A 38 -3.78 -0.61 -7.87
C GLU A 38 -3.28 -1.91 -7.22
N ALA A 39 -2.21 -2.48 -7.77
CA ALA A 39 -1.44 -3.54 -7.14
C ALA A 39 0.06 -3.29 -7.36
N SER A 40 0.88 -3.39 -6.31
CA SER A 40 2.33 -3.19 -6.40
C SER A 40 3.10 -4.08 -5.43
N LEU A 41 4.33 -4.43 -5.80
CA LEU A 41 5.28 -5.08 -4.91
C LEU A 41 6.39 -4.09 -4.56
N ARG A 42 6.59 -3.84 -3.27
CA ARG A 42 7.65 -2.97 -2.76
C ARG A 42 8.76 -3.83 -2.14
N PRO A 43 10.04 -3.56 -2.40
CA PRO A 43 11.11 -4.22 -1.68
C PRO A 43 11.04 -3.85 -0.19
N ARG A 44 11.22 -4.83 0.69
CA ARG A 44 11.44 -4.61 2.11
C ARG A 44 12.94 -4.78 2.35
N SER A 45 13.53 -3.88 3.12
CA SER A 45 14.98 -3.70 3.18
C SER A 45 15.75 -4.96 3.60
N GLY A 46 16.78 -5.31 2.82
CA GLY A 46 17.95 -6.08 3.23
C GLY A 46 17.88 -7.60 3.14
N ASP A 47 16.70 -8.22 3.16
CA ASP A 47 16.54 -9.68 3.21
C ASP A 47 15.92 -10.30 1.94
N GLY A 48 15.71 -9.46 0.91
CA GLY A 48 15.05 -9.86 -0.33
C GLY A 48 13.56 -10.14 -0.17
N SER A 49 12.96 -9.87 0.98
CA SER A 49 11.51 -9.90 1.15
C SER A 49 10.86 -8.67 0.52
N GLY A 50 9.55 -8.78 0.28
CA GLY A 50 8.75 -7.72 -0.29
C GLY A 50 7.52 -7.39 0.57
N GLN A 51 6.84 -6.33 0.19
CA GLN A 51 5.51 -5.99 0.66
C GLN A 51 4.61 -5.84 -0.56
N LEU A 52 3.63 -6.74 -0.68
CA LEU A 52 2.57 -6.67 -1.66
C LEU A 52 1.50 -5.71 -1.14
N VAL A 53 1.13 -4.74 -1.97
CA VAL A 53 0.13 -3.73 -1.66
C VAL A 53 -0.98 -3.79 -2.70
N PHE A 54 -2.21 -3.94 -2.24
CA PHE A 54 -3.40 -3.78 -3.06
C PHE A 54 -4.22 -2.59 -2.58
N ARG A 55 -4.84 -1.89 -3.53
CA ARG A 55 -5.86 -0.88 -3.24
C ARG A 55 -7.13 -1.27 -3.97
N PHE A 56 -8.23 -1.35 -3.23
CA PHE A 56 -9.54 -1.65 -3.77
C PHE A 56 -10.52 -0.50 -3.50
N ARG A 57 -11.47 -0.28 -4.41
CA ARG A 57 -12.65 0.54 -4.10
C ARG A 57 -13.59 -0.25 -3.19
N SER A 58 -13.97 0.35 -2.06
CA SER A 58 -14.87 -0.27 -1.08
C SER A 58 -16.33 -0.36 -1.58
N ALA A 59 -16.78 0.64 -2.35
CA ALA A 59 -18.15 0.70 -2.88
C ALA A 59 -18.18 1.09 -4.36
N SER A 60 -19.36 0.99 -4.99
CA SER A 60 -19.60 1.46 -6.36
C SER A 60 -19.95 2.95 -6.46
N SER A 61 -20.10 3.65 -5.33
CA SER A 61 -20.51 5.05 -5.31
C SER A 61 -19.32 6.01 -5.22
N GLU A 62 -19.60 7.30 -5.45
CA GLU A 62 -18.68 8.44 -5.37
C GLU A 62 -18.01 8.65 -4.00
N ALA A 63 -18.33 7.84 -2.99
CA ALA A 63 -17.58 7.81 -1.75
C ALA A 63 -16.19 7.22 -2.06
N GLY A 64 -15.15 8.05 -2.04
CA GLY A 64 -13.75 7.70 -2.33
C GLY A 64 -13.11 6.72 -1.32
N ASP A 65 -13.89 5.85 -0.72
CA ASP A 65 -13.46 4.90 0.29
C ASP A 65 -12.63 3.79 -0.33
N LEU A 66 -11.42 3.62 0.19
CA LEU A 66 -10.45 2.65 -0.27
C LEU A 66 -10.14 1.62 0.80
N ILE A 67 -10.06 0.37 0.38
CA ILE A 67 -9.47 -0.71 1.17
C ILE A 67 -8.02 -0.82 0.71
N VAL A 68 -7.08 -0.52 1.60
CA VAL A 68 -5.66 -0.73 1.35
C VAL A 68 -5.22 -1.96 2.13
N LEU A 69 -4.65 -2.92 1.41
CA LEU A 69 -4.23 -4.19 1.95
C LEU A 69 -2.73 -4.34 1.72
N ARG A 70 -2.00 -4.67 2.79
CA ARG A 70 -0.55 -4.86 2.75
C ARG A 70 -0.22 -6.25 3.27
N VAL A 71 0.52 -7.03 2.49
CA VAL A 71 0.96 -8.38 2.85
C VAL A 71 2.47 -8.46 2.76
N GLY A 72 3.11 -9.05 3.77
CA GLY A 72 4.53 -9.39 3.68
C GLY A 72 4.72 -10.58 2.73
N VAL A 73 5.65 -10.44 1.78
CA VAL A 73 6.00 -11.47 0.81
C VAL A 73 7.39 -12.01 1.17
N PRO A 74 7.52 -13.28 1.57
CA PRO A 74 8.83 -13.89 1.81
C PRO A 74 9.68 -13.88 0.53
N ALA A 75 11.00 -13.77 0.66
CA ALA A 75 11.92 -13.68 -0.48
C ALA A 75 11.72 -14.79 -1.54
N ALA A 76 11.43 -16.01 -1.09
CA ALA A 76 11.17 -17.15 -1.98
C ALA A 76 9.94 -16.97 -2.90
N HIS A 77 9.00 -16.08 -2.54
CA HIS A 77 7.75 -15.86 -3.25
C HIS A 77 7.70 -14.53 -4.01
N VAL A 78 8.76 -13.72 -3.93
CA VAL A 78 8.83 -12.41 -4.61
C VAL A 78 8.63 -12.57 -6.11
N ARG A 79 9.38 -13.46 -6.75
CA ARG A 79 9.26 -13.70 -8.19
C ARG A 79 7.86 -14.16 -8.62
N GLY A 80 7.26 -15.12 -7.90
CA GLY A 80 5.90 -15.56 -8.21
C GLY A 80 4.87 -14.43 -8.02
N THR A 81 5.11 -13.54 -7.05
CA THR A 81 4.27 -12.35 -6.85
C THR A 81 4.41 -11.36 -8.01
N GLU A 82 5.62 -11.14 -8.53
CA GLU A 82 5.85 -10.31 -9.73
C GLU A 82 5.12 -10.88 -10.94
N GLU A 83 5.22 -12.19 -11.17
CA GLU A 83 4.54 -12.88 -12.28
C GLU A 83 3.00 -12.73 -12.19
N LEU A 84 2.43 -12.83 -10.98
CA LEU A 84 1.00 -12.61 -10.74
C LEU A 84 0.58 -11.15 -10.92
N LEU A 85 1.40 -10.19 -10.50
CA LEU A 85 1.13 -8.76 -10.72
C LEU A 85 1.16 -8.40 -12.20
N ASP A 86 2.10 -8.98 -12.95
CA ASP A 86 2.16 -8.80 -14.40
C ASP A 86 0.95 -9.41 -15.11
N LEU A 87 0.40 -10.51 -14.58
CA LEU A 87 -0.85 -11.08 -15.08
C LEU A 87 -2.04 -10.13 -14.81
N LEU A 88 -2.17 -9.63 -13.58
CA LEU A 88 -3.22 -8.67 -13.21
C LEU A 88 -3.19 -7.41 -14.09
N ARG A 89 -2.00 -6.94 -14.43
CA ARG A 89 -1.80 -5.81 -15.33
C ARG A 89 -2.25 -6.13 -16.75
N ARG A 90 -1.79 -7.25 -17.30
CA ARG A 90 -2.01 -7.63 -18.70
C ARG A 90 -3.45 -8.06 -18.98
N GLU A 91 -4.05 -8.83 -18.08
CA GLU A 91 -5.36 -9.45 -18.30
C GLU A 91 -6.52 -8.71 -17.64
N HIS A 92 -6.27 -8.01 -16.53
CA HIS A 92 -7.31 -7.34 -15.76
C HIS A 92 -7.15 -5.81 -15.73
N GLY A 93 -6.12 -5.26 -16.38
CA GLY A 93 -5.91 -3.81 -16.47
C GLY A 93 -5.60 -3.14 -15.13
N VAL A 94 -5.17 -3.91 -14.12
CA VAL A 94 -4.81 -3.36 -12.81
C VAL A 94 -3.48 -2.63 -12.94
N PRO A 95 -3.42 -1.30 -12.70
CA PRO A 95 -2.19 -0.56 -12.85
C PRO A 95 -1.23 -0.86 -11.69
N GLU A 96 0.06 -0.82 -12.01
CA GLU A 96 1.12 -0.73 -11.01
C GLU A 96 1.34 0.75 -10.70
N ARG A 97 1.24 1.14 -9.43
CA ARG A 97 1.80 2.43 -9.01
C ARG A 97 3.30 2.27 -8.95
N GLN A 98 3.99 2.88 -9.92
CA GLN A 98 5.38 3.25 -9.72
C GLN A 98 5.43 4.03 -8.41
N ALA A 99 6.37 3.68 -7.53
CA ALA A 99 6.58 4.51 -6.35
C ALA A 99 6.85 5.90 -6.90
N GLU A 100 5.86 6.79 -6.78
CA GLU A 100 6.14 8.21 -6.86
C GLU A 100 7.24 8.41 -5.84
N GLU A 101 8.43 8.74 -6.35
CA GLU A 101 9.52 9.34 -5.57
C GLU A 101 9.03 10.64 -4.87
N ASP A 102 7.79 11.08 -5.07
CA ASP A 102 7.16 12.24 -4.44
C ASP A 102 6.67 12.05 -3.00
N GLU A 103 6.71 10.85 -2.39
CA GLU A 103 6.67 10.77 -0.91
C GLU A 103 8.05 11.06 -0.27
N ALA A 104 9.09 11.24 -1.09
CA ALA A 104 10.36 11.84 -0.70
C ALA A 104 10.47 13.33 -1.09
N ALA A 105 9.36 13.98 -1.45
CA ALA A 105 9.28 15.44 -1.47
C ALA A 105 9.27 15.96 -0.03
N ASP A 106 10.48 16.12 0.52
CA ASP A 106 10.84 17.04 1.60
C ASP A 106 9.90 17.09 2.82
N ILE A 107 9.41 15.93 3.27
CA ILE A 107 8.82 15.84 4.60
C ILE A 107 9.98 15.88 5.59
N SER A 108 10.30 17.07 6.11
CA SER A 108 11.21 17.24 7.23
C SER A 108 10.83 16.23 8.31
N ARG A 109 11.68 15.23 8.53
CA ARG A 109 11.44 14.22 9.55
C ARG A 109 11.34 14.95 10.88
N VAL A 110 10.29 14.65 11.64
CA VAL A 110 10.21 15.00 13.06
C VAL A 110 11.56 14.70 13.71
N PRO A 111 12.26 15.71 14.26
CA PRO A 111 13.58 15.50 14.83
C PRO A 111 13.47 14.47 15.97
N SER A 112 13.96 13.25 15.74
CA SER A 112 13.95 12.17 16.74
C SER A 112 14.92 12.41 17.90
N ASP A 113 15.76 13.45 17.77
CA ASP A 113 16.98 13.62 18.55
C ASP A 113 16.82 14.73 19.61
N THR A 114 15.72 15.47 19.59
CA THR A 114 15.45 16.57 20.52
C THR A 114 14.44 16.15 21.58
N ARG A 115 14.90 16.12 22.83
CA ARG A 115 14.13 15.76 24.03
C ARG A 115 12.85 16.60 24.23
N GLU A 116 12.80 17.78 23.60
CA GLU A 116 11.67 18.70 23.65
C GLU A 116 10.44 18.19 22.90
N TRP A 117 10.64 17.45 21.79
CA TRP A 117 9.52 16.89 21.01
C TRP A 117 8.75 15.80 21.75
N VAL A 118 9.44 15.06 22.62
CA VAL A 118 8.85 13.99 23.45
C VAL A 118 8.04 14.56 24.62
N LEU A 119 8.36 15.77 25.08
CA LEU A 119 7.81 16.35 26.31
C LEU A 119 6.71 17.38 26.07
N ALA A 120 6.66 17.99 24.89
CA ALA A 120 5.61 18.96 24.52
C ALA A 120 5.28 18.88 23.02
N PRO A 121 4.32 18.03 22.60
CA PRO A 121 3.89 17.92 21.19
C PRO A 121 3.10 19.13 20.67
N THR A 122 2.98 20.18 21.48
CA THR A 122 2.43 21.51 21.16
C THR A 122 3.43 22.58 21.62
N GLY A 123 4.70 22.40 21.25
CA GLY A 123 5.74 23.42 21.43
C GLY A 123 5.89 24.29 20.18
N PRO A 124 6.73 25.33 20.21
CA PRO A 124 6.96 26.21 19.06
C PRO A 124 7.32 25.46 17.77
N ALA A 125 8.10 24.39 17.89
CA ALA A 125 8.47 23.53 16.74
C ALA A 125 7.26 22.79 16.13
N SER A 126 6.24 22.47 16.92
CA SER A 126 5.00 21.85 16.44
C SER A 126 4.06 22.88 15.81
N GLU A 127 4.07 24.12 16.32
CA GLU A 127 3.34 25.25 15.72
C GLU A 127 3.94 25.66 14.37
N GLU A 128 5.27 25.71 14.25
CA GLU A 128 5.96 25.99 12.99
C GLU A 128 5.60 24.97 11.89
N LEU A 129 5.63 23.67 12.23
CA LEU A 129 5.21 22.60 11.31
C LEU A 129 3.71 22.67 10.97
N PHE A 130 2.86 23.07 11.92
CA PHE A 130 1.44 23.24 11.64
C PHE A 130 1.18 24.39 10.66
N VAL A 131 1.87 25.53 10.84
CA VAL A 131 1.77 26.67 9.91
C VAL A 131 2.23 26.27 8.51
N GLU A 132 3.37 25.58 8.40
CA GLU A 132 3.89 25.11 7.11
C GLU A 132 2.90 24.18 6.38
N VAL A 133 2.24 23.27 7.11
CA VAL A 133 1.21 22.39 6.56
C VAL A 133 -0.01 23.17 6.08
N MET A 134 -0.48 24.14 6.87
CA MET A 134 -1.66 24.94 6.52
C MET A 134 -1.39 25.86 5.32
N GLU A 135 -0.21 26.47 5.24
CA GLU A 135 0.21 27.28 4.10
C GLU A 135 0.31 26.44 2.82
N ARG A 136 0.77 25.18 2.92
CA ARG A 136 0.79 24.28 1.76
C ARG A 136 -0.61 23.95 1.27
N ILE A 137 -1.56 23.68 2.17
CA ILE A 137 -2.96 23.39 1.82
C ILE A 137 -3.63 24.57 1.11
N GLU A 138 -3.35 25.80 1.55
CA GLU A 138 -3.91 27.01 0.92
C GLU A 138 -3.33 27.28 -0.48
N ASN A 139 -2.09 26.86 -0.73
CA ASN A 139 -1.37 27.11 -1.98
C ASN A 139 -1.38 25.94 -2.97
N ASP A 140 -2.10 24.85 -2.67
CA ASP A 140 -2.28 23.71 -3.56
C ASP A 140 -3.65 23.81 -4.27
N PRO A 141 -3.72 24.37 -5.49
CA PRO A 141 -4.97 24.41 -6.25
C PRO A 141 -5.21 22.99 -6.80
N GLY A 142 -6.10 22.25 -6.12
CA GLY A 142 -6.49 20.90 -6.53
C GLY A 142 -6.97 20.77 -7.98
#